data_AF-A0A2V8A3Y5-F1
#
_entry.id   AF-A0A2V8A3Y5-F1
#
_cell.length_a   1.000
_cell.length_b   1.000
_cell.length_c   1.000
_cell.angle_alpha   90.00
_cell.angle_beta   90.00
_cell.angle_gamma   90.00
#
_symmetry.space_group_name_H-M   'P 1'
#
loop_
_entity.id
_entity.type
_entity.pdbx_description
1 polymer ?
#
loop_
_entity_poly.entity_id
_entity_poly.type
_entity_poly.pdbx_seq_one_letter_code
_entity_poly.pdbx_strand_id
1 'polypeptide(L)'
;MDWTQFFDADGHLPAQRAKKIDGRLVRALIALPVSLTGDCEVDAFHSLAVRDLERGQGVGLPSGEAIAEHLGEEPLTPREVGAASEGSPDATPLWYYILREADVRCGGNRLGPVGARIVGDVLVGLLDLDPTSVRHAPADRRPNASLVELLTGSSFVVAR
;
A
#
# COMPACT_ATOMS: atom_id res chain seq x y z
N MET A 1 -0.11 -21.47 0.72
CA MET A 1 0.69 -20.25 0.96
C MET A 1 1.72 -20.60 2.01
N ASP A 2 3.00 -20.30 1.81
CA ASP A 2 4.04 -20.46 2.84
C ASP A 2 4.11 -19.18 3.67
N TRP A 3 3.66 -19.26 4.92
CA TRP A 3 3.58 -18.10 5.79
C TRP A 3 4.92 -17.68 6.40
N THR A 4 5.92 -18.56 6.39
CA THR A 4 7.26 -18.28 6.93
C THR A 4 8.01 -17.23 6.09
N GLN A 5 7.56 -17.02 4.84
CA GLN A 5 8.04 -15.92 4.01
C GLN A 5 7.52 -14.54 4.47
N PHE A 6 6.43 -14.49 5.24
CA PHE A 6 5.77 -13.24 5.66
C PHE A 6 6.01 -12.92 7.15
N PHE A 7 6.13 -13.94 7.99
CA PHE A 7 6.30 -13.80 9.44
C PHE A 7 7.51 -14.59 9.91
N ASP A 8 8.30 -13.98 10.81
CA ASP A 8 9.41 -14.68 11.44
C ASP A 8 8.87 -15.84 12.29
N ALA A 9 9.48 -17.01 12.17
CA ALA A 9 9.10 -18.23 12.87
C ALA A 9 10.34 -18.98 13.36
N ASP A 10 10.24 -19.58 14.54
CA ASP A 10 11.35 -20.32 15.15
C ASP A 10 11.78 -21.51 14.28
N GLY A 11 13.09 -21.69 14.09
CA GLY A 11 13.64 -22.74 13.24
C GLY A 11 13.59 -22.46 11.74
N HIS A 12 13.05 -21.30 11.32
CA HIS A 12 13.04 -20.84 9.93
C HIS A 12 14.00 -19.67 9.70
N LEU A 13 14.35 -19.44 8.44
CA LEU A 13 15.07 -18.21 8.05
C LEU A 13 14.18 -16.98 8.29
N PRO A 14 14.76 -15.79 8.50
CA PRO A 14 13.99 -14.55 8.63
C PRO A 14 13.06 -14.34 7.43
N ALA A 15 11.88 -13.79 7.71
CA ALA A 15 10.87 -13.55 6.69
C ALA A 15 11.38 -12.61 5.58
N GLN A 16 10.88 -12.82 4.37
CA GLN A 16 11.20 -11.98 3.21
C GLN A 16 10.44 -10.65 3.30
N ARG A 17 11.04 -9.69 4.01
CA ARG A 17 10.48 -8.34 4.19
C ARG A 17 10.31 -7.65 2.83
N ALA A 18 9.16 -7.01 2.64
CA ALA A 18 8.91 -6.18 1.48
C ALA A 18 9.86 -4.96 1.44
N LYS A 19 10.07 -4.41 0.24
CA LYS A 19 10.76 -3.12 0.07
C LYS A 19 9.99 -2.03 0.84
N LYS A 20 10.72 -1.06 1.38
CA LYS A 20 10.14 0.17 1.92
C LYS A 20 9.26 0.89 0.88
N ILE A 21 8.15 1.44 1.35
CA ILE A 21 7.28 2.33 0.60
C ILE A 21 8.00 3.67 0.48
N ASP A 22 8.49 3.96 -0.72
CA ASP A 22 9.19 5.21 -1.01
C ASP A 22 8.93 5.65 -2.45
N GLY A 23 9.45 6.82 -2.83
CA GLY A 23 9.31 7.38 -4.17
C GLY A 23 10.14 6.68 -5.26
N ARG A 24 10.72 5.50 -5.01
CA ARG A 24 11.58 4.76 -5.95
C ARG A 24 11.00 3.40 -6.28
N LEU A 25 11.00 3.08 -7.56
CA LEU A 25 10.61 1.77 -8.06
C LEU A 25 11.83 0.90 -8.38
N VAL A 26 11.67 -0.40 -8.20
CA VAL A 26 12.66 -1.38 -8.68
C VAL A 26 12.61 -1.46 -10.20
N ARG A 27 13.74 -1.81 -10.84
CA ARG A 27 13.85 -1.88 -12.31
C ARG A 27 12.74 -2.72 -12.96
N ALA A 28 12.35 -3.82 -12.33
CA ALA A 28 11.28 -4.69 -12.83
C ALA A 28 9.91 -4.00 -12.94
N LEU A 29 9.67 -2.93 -12.16
CA LEU A 29 8.45 -2.11 -12.24
C LEU A 29 8.60 -0.88 -13.14
N ILE A 30 9.84 -0.52 -13.51
CA ILE A 30 10.13 0.55 -14.48
C ILE A 30 10.12 0.01 -15.91
N ALA A 31 10.58 -1.23 -16.09
CA ALA A 31 10.65 -1.91 -17.38
C ALA A 31 9.81 -3.19 -17.30
N LEU A 32 8.48 -3.03 -17.28
CA LEU A 32 7.56 -4.16 -17.24
C LEU A 32 7.66 -4.97 -18.55
N PRO A 33 7.63 -6.32 -18.48
CA PRO A 33 7.64 -7.17 -19.67
C PRO A 33 6.51 -6.85 -20.64
N VAL A 34 6.76 -7.06 -21.93
CA VAL A 34 5.75 -6.94 -23.02
C VAL A 34 4.53 -7.81 -22.74
N SER A 35 4.69 -8.97 -22.12
CA SER A 35 3.56 -9.85 -21.74
C SER A 35 2.57 -9.20 -20.77
N LEU A 36 2.98 -8.21 -19.98
CA LEU A 36 2.11 -7.44 -19.09
C LEU A 36 1.67 -6.10 -19.68
N THR A 37 2.47 -5.57 -20.59
CA THR A 37 2.27 -4.22 -21.11
C THR A 37 1.53 -4.18 -22.43
N GLY A 38 1.57 -5.27 -23.20
CA GLY A 38 1.25 -5.27 -24.62
C GLY A 38 2.39 -4.65 -25.41
N ASP A 39 2.27 -4.69 -26.74
CA ASP A 39 3.14 -3.93 -27.62
C ASP A 39 2.75 -2.44 -27.49
N CYS A 40 3.57 -1.68 -26.77
CA CYS A 40 3.30 -0.26 -26.51
C CYS A 40 4.11 0.59 -27.49
N GLU A 41 3.45 1.43 -28.28
CA GLU A 41 4.15 2.35 -29.20
C GLU A 41 4.99 3.41 -28.45
N VAL A 42 4.62 3.71 -27.19
CA VAL A 42 5.34 4.66 -26.33
C VAL A 42 6.07 3.87 -25.23
N ASP A 43 7.39 3.88 -25.30
CA ASP A 43 8.29 3.14 -24.38
C ASP A 43 8.05 3.48 -22.90
N ALA A 44 7.67 4.73 -22.62
CA ALA A 44 7.35 5.18 -21.26
C ALA A 44 6.20 4.38 -20.60
N PHE A 45 5.25 3.82 -21.38
CA PHE A 45 4.17 3.00 -20.85
C PHE A 45 4.62 1.63 -20.36
N HIS A 46 5.88 1.22 -20.56
CA HIS A 46 6.42 0.05 -19.86
C HIS A 46 6.67 0.32 -18.36
N SER A 47 6.62 1.57 -17.91
CA SER A 47 6.76 1.93 -16.50
C SER A 47 5.44 1.89 -15.74
N LEU A 48 5.41 1.16 -14.62
CA LEU A 48 4.27 1.16 -13.71
C LEU A 48 3.97 2.57 -13.20
N ALA A 49 5.01 3.36 -12.89
CA ALA A 49 4.82 4.75 -12.43
C ALA A 49 4.06 5.57 -13.47
N VAL A 50 4.45 5.51 -14.75
CA VAL A 50 3.77 6.24 -15.81
C VAL A 50 2.32 5.80 -15.91
N ARG A 51 2.06 4.48 -15.89
CA ARG A 51 0.69 3.94 -15.94
C ARG A 51 -0.18 4.37 -14.76
N ASP A 52 0.36 4.38 -13.55
CA ASP A 52 -0.38 4.76 -12.35
C ASP A 52 -0.67 6.27 -12.34
N LEU A 53 0.27 7.10 -12.79
CA LEU A 53 0.09 8.54 -12.95
C LEU A 53 -0.97 8.85 -14.01
N GLU A 54 -0.88 8.24 -15.18
CA GLU A 54 -1.83 8.42 -16.29
C GLU A 54 -3.23 7.91 -15.92
N ARG A 55 -3.33 6.79 -15.21
CA ARG A 55 -4.62 6.31 -14.69
C ARG A 55 -5.22 7.32 -13.71
N GLY A 56 -4.40 7.88 -12.82
CA GLY A 56 -4.84 8.90 -11.87
C GLY A 56 -5.36 10.16 -12.56
N GLN A 57 -4.65 10.64 -13.58
CA GLN A 57 -5.10 11.76 -14.42
C GLN A 57 -6.38 11.43 -15.18
N GLY A 58 -6.46 10.24 -15.79
CA GLY A 58 -7.60 9.81 -16.59
C GLY A 58 -8.92 9.70 -15.83
N VAL A 59 -8.88 9.48 -14.50
CA VAL A 59 -10.07 9.48 -13.64
C VAL A 59 -10.22 10.77 -12.83
N GLY A 60 -9.37 11.78 -13.06
CA GLY A 60 -9.43 13.08 -12.40
C GLY A 60 -9.15 13.02 -10.91
N LEU A 61 -8.20 12.19 -10.46
CA LEU A 61 -7.83 12.17 -9.04
C LEU A 61 -7.29 13.54 -8.60
N PRO A 62 -7.72 14.05 -7.44
CA PRO A 62 -7.14 15.26 -6.86
C PRO A 62 -5.67 15.04 -6.49
N SER A 63 -4.94 16.13 -6.25
CA SER A 63 -3.57 16.04 -5.77
C SER A 63 -3.48 15.50 -4.35
N GLY A 64 -2.29 15.06 -3.97
CA GLY A 64 -2.05 14.62 -2.61
C GLY A 64 -2.22 15.73 -1.57
N GLU A 65 -1.78 16.94 -1.89
CA GLU A 65 -1.95 18.13 -1.05
C GLU A 65 -3.44 18.44 -0.83
N ALA A 66 -4.24 18.42 -1.90
CA ALA A 66 -5.68 18.69 -1.82
C ALA A 66 -6.42 17.67 -0.94
N ILE A 67 -6.03 16.39 -1.00
CA ILE A 67 -6.58 15.37 -0.10
C ILE A 67 -6.10 15.56 1.34
N ALA A 68 -4.82 15.89 1.55
CA ALA A 68 -4.30 16.17 2.89
C ALA A 68 -5.09 17.30 3.56
N GLU A 69 -5.28 18.42 2.85
CA GLU A 69 -6.09 19.56 3.30
C GLU A 69 -7.53 19.15 3.60
N HIS A 70 -8.16 18.37 2.71
CA HIS A 70 -9.52 17.88 2.90
C HIS A 70 -9.66 17.01 4.16
N LEU A 71 -8.64 16.21 4.48
CA LEU A 71 -8.59 15.35 5.66
C LEU A 71 -8.16 16.10 6.93
N GLY A 72 -7.76 17.39 6.82
CA GLY A 72 -7.22 18.16 7.94
C GLY A 72 -5.80 17.76 8.35
N GLU A 73 -5.06 17.11 7.45
CA GLU A 73 -3.66 16.74 7.62
C GLU A 73 -2.77 17.84 7.04
N GLU A 74 -1.61 18.09 7.67
CA GLU A 74 -0.61 18.99 7.10
C GLU A 74 -0.16 18.42 5.74
N PRO A 75 -0.11 19.20 4.64
CA PRO A 75 0.43 18.72 3.37
C PRO A 75 1.96 18.53 3.41
N LEU A 76 2.51 17.66 2.55
CA LEU A 76 3.96 17.60 2.36
C LEU A 76 4.46 18.86 1.68
N THR A 77 5.63 19.33 2.10
CA THR A 77 6.32 20.44 1.45
C THR A 77 6.89 20.02 0.08
N PRO A 78 7.14 20.96 -0.85
CA PRO A 78 7.79 20.67 -2.14
C PRO A 78 9.10 19.89 -2.00
N ARG A 79 9.89 20.19 -0.96
CA ARG A 79 11.14 19.48 -0.67
C ARG A 79 10.90 18.03 -0.25
N GLU A 80 9.83 17.74 0.48
CA GLU A 80 9.50 16.39 0.95
C GLU A 80 8.97 15.48 -0.16
N VAL A 81 8.14 16.04 -1.06
CA VAL A 81 7.70 15.32 -2.26
C VAL A 81 8.84 15.15 -3.29
N GLY A 82 9.93 15.90 -3.17
CA GLY A 82 11.06 15.82 -4.10
C GLY A 82 10.92 16.72 -5.32
N ALA A 83 10.01 17.70 -5.27
CA ALA A 83 9.69 18.67 -6.33
C ALA A 83 10.66 19.87 -6.37
N ALA A 84 11.86 19.76 -5.78
CA ALA A 84 12.81 20.86 -5.63
C ALA A 84 13.55 21.24 -6.94
N SER A 85 13.24 20.60 -8.07
CA SER A 85 13.82 20.89 -9.38
C SER A 85 12.81 21.54 -10.33
N GLU A 86 13.30 22.42 -11.20
CA GLU A 86 12.53 23.04 -12.28
C GLU A 86 11.76 21.99 -13.09
N GLY A 87 10.45 22.20 -13.27
CA GLY A 87 9.55 21.30 -14.00
C GLY A 87 8.69 20.37 -13.14
N SER A 88 8.77 20.47 -11.81
CA SER A 88 7.82 19.76 -10.94
C SER A 88 6.43 20.40 -11.03
N PRO A 89 5.36 19.61 -11.14
CA PRO A 89 4.00 20.15 -11.20
C PRO A 89 3.65 20.88 -9.91
N ASP A 90 2.85 21.94 -10.00
CA ASP A 90 2.36 22.71 -8.85
C ASP A 90 1.52 21.85 -7.87
N ALA A 91 1.04 20.70 -8.34
CA ALA A 91 0.24 19.76 -7.57
C ALA A 91 0.77 18.33 -7.76
N THR A 92 1.02 17.63 -6.65
CA THR A 92 1.62 16.29 -6.70
C THR A 92 0.56 15.24 -6.99
N PRO A 93 0.74 14.37 -8.01
CA PRO A 93 -0.17 13.26 -8.26
C PRO A 93 -0.33 12.38 -7.02
N LEU A 94 -1.58 12.09 -6.63
CA LEU A 94 -1.93 11.44 -5.36
C LEU A 94 -1.15 10.16 -5.08
N TRP A 95 -1.00 9.28 -6.07
CA TRP A 95 -0.25 8.03 -5.91
C TRP A 95 1.21 8.29 -5.50
N TYR A 96 1.90 9.21 -6.18
CA TYR A 96 3.27 9.55 -5.85
C TYR A 96 3.38 10.25 -4.51
N TYR A 97 2.44 11.16 -4.20
CA TYR A 97 2.37 11.82 -2.91
C TYR A 97 2.30 10.81 -1.76
N ILE A 98 1.44 9.79 -1.85
CA ILE A 98 1.28 8.75 -0.82
C ILE A 98 2.59 7.97 -0.62
N LEU A 99 3.34 7.68 -1.69
CA LEU A 99 4.65 7.03 -1.58
C LEU A 99 5.67 7.90 -0.85
N ARG A 100 5.71 9.20 -1.17
CA ARG A 100 6.57 10.17 -0.48
C ARG A 100 6.15 10.38 0.97
N GLU A 101 4.86 10.40 1.25
CA GLU A 101 4.30 10.54 2.59
C GLU A 101 4.70 9.37 3.49
N ALA A 102 4.60 8.14 2.97
CA ALA A 102 5.05 6.95 3.68
C ALA A 102 6.56 7.00 4.01
N ASP A 103 7.38 7.43 3.06
CA ASP A 103 8.83 7.57 3.25
C ASP A 103 9.16 8.62 4.31
N VAL A 104 8.64 9.84 4.13
CA VAL A 104 8.98 11.01 4.95
C VAL A 104 8.43 10.90 6.37
N ARG A 105 7.17 10.47 6.53
CA ARG A 105 6.48 10.47 7.83
C ARG A 105 6.65 9.16 8.59
N CYS A 106 6.82 8.05 7.88
CA CYS A 106 6.80 6.71 8.46
C CYS A 106 8.07 5.89 8.17
N GLY A 107 9.09 6.49 7.56
CA GLY A 107 10.34 5.82 7.21
C GLY A 107 10.16 4.68 6.19
N GLY A 108 9.05 4.71 5.44
CA GLY A 108 8.65 3.74 4.44
C GLY A 108 8.12 2.41 4.98
N ASN A 109 7.89 2.28 6.29
CA ASN A 109 7.45 1.02 6.91
C ASN A 109 5.92 0.83 6.91
N ARG A 110 5.16 1.91 6.69
CA ARG A 110 3.70 1.93 6.62
C ARG A 110 3.25 3.17 5.84
N LEU A 111 1.99 3.18 5.44
CA LEU A 111 1.36 4.35 4.82
C LEU A 111 1.37 5.54 5.79
N GLY A 112 1.50 6.75 5.22
CA GLY A 112 1.28 8.00 5.96
C GLY A 112 -0.21 8.30 6.16
N PRO A 113 -0.55 9.41 6.83
CA PRO A 113 -1.92 9.77 7.17
C PRO A 113 -2.90 9.73 6.00
N VAL A 114 -2.58 10.36 4.86
CA VAL A 114 -3.45 10.36 3.68
C VAL A 114 -3.63 8.95 3.13
N GLY A 115 -2.53 8.26 2.85
CA GLY A 115 -2.58 6.92 2.28
C GLY A 115 -3.29 5.91 3.18
N ALA A 116 -3.02 5.96 4.48
CA ALA A 116 -3.63 5.08 5.47
C ALA A 116 -5.12 5.35 5.61
N ARG A 117 -5.55 6.62 5.54
CA ARG A 117 -6.97 6.97 5.63
C ARG A 117 -7.76 6.45 4.44
N ILE A 118 -7.24 6.63 3.23
CA ILE A 118 -7.88 6.13 1.99
C ILE A 118 -8.08 4.61 2.08
N VAL A 119 -7.02 3.85 2.41
CA VAL A 119 -7.10 2.39 2.49
C VAL A 119 -7.98 1.94 3.66
N GLY A 120 -7.83 2.57 4.82
CA GLY A 120 -8.61 2.26 6.02
C GLY A 120 -10.10 2.45 5.82
N ASP A 121 -10.52 3.59 5.25
CA ASP A 121 -11.93 3.90 5.02
C ASP A 121 -12.56 2.95 4.00
N VAL A 122 -11.81 2.53 2.96
CA VAL A 122 -12.29 1.50 2.03
C VAL A 122 -12.49 0.16 2.73
N LEU A 123 -11.50 -0.31 3.50
CA LEU A 123 -11.60 -1.61 4.19
C LEU A 123 -12.71 -1.63 5.24
N VAL A 124 -12.81 -0.58 6.05
CA VAL A 124 -13.88 -0.44 7.05
C VAL A 124 -15.23 -0.32 6.36
N GLY A 125 -15.34 0.49 5.31
CA GLY A 125 -16.57 0.63 4.53
C GLY A 125 -17.04 -0.70 3.95
N LEU A 126 -16.13 -1.52 3.42
CA LEU A 126 -16.47 -2.86 2.92
C LEU A 126 -16.98 -3.79 4.03
N LEU A 127 -16.32 -3.78 5.19
CA LEU A 127 -16.77 -4.58 6.34
C LEU A 127 -18.14 -4.12 6.86
N ASP A 128 -18.42 -2.83 6.83
CA ASP A 128 -19.65 -2.24 7.36
C ASP A 128 -20.84 -2.41 6.41
N LEU A 129 -20.56 -2.44 5.09
CA LEU A 129 -21.59 -2.57 4.06
C LEU A 129 -21.90 -4.02 3.67
N ASP A 130 -21.02 -4.98 4.00
CA ASP A 130 -21.24 -6.40 3.74
C ASP A 130 -21.94 -7.09 4.93
N PRO A 131 -23.23 -7.49 4.82
CA PRO A 131 -23.96 -8.17 5.89
C PRO A 131 -23.38 -9.53 6.27
N THR A 132 -22.53 -10.11 5.42
CA THR A 132 -21.86 -11.40 5.67
C THR A 132 -20.48 -11.24 6.32
N SER A 133 -20.04 -10.00 6.50
CA SER A 133 -18.73 -9.71 7.09
C SER A 133 -18.65 -10.14 8.55
N VAL A 134 -17.42 -10.30 9.03
CA VAL A 134 -17.15 -10.63 10.43
C VAL A 134 -17.73 -9.58 11.40
N ARG A 135 -17.94 -8.34 10.97
CA ARG A 135 -18.51 -7.27 11.80
C ARG A 135 -19.98 -7.52 12.14
N HIS A 136 -20.68 -8.27 11.30
CA HIS A 136 -22.07 -8.68 11.49
C HIS A 136 -22.21 -10.12 12.01
N ALA A 137 -21.09 -10.80 12.30
CA ALA A 137 -21.12 -12.15 12.81
C ALA A 137 -21.74 -12.21 14.23
N PRO A 138 -22.42 -13.31 14.59
CA PRO A 138 -22.97 -13.48 15.92
C PRO A 138 -21.86 -13.52 16.98
N ALA A 139 -22.17 -13.03 18.18
CA ALA A 139 -21.20 -12.81 19.27
C ALA A 139 -20.51 -14.09 19.79
N ASP A 140 -21.07 -15.26 19.49
CA ASP A 140 -20.55 -16.57 19.85
C ASP A 140 -19.55 -17.13 18.83
N ARG A 141 -19.37 -16.50 17.67
CA ARG A 141 -18.35 -16.90 16.70
C ARG A 141 -16.95 -16.83 17.32
N ARG A 142 -16.16 -17.88 17.15
CA ARG A 142 -14.76 -17.96 17.60
C ARG A 142 -13.87 -18.44 16.46
N PRO A 143 -12.63 -17.90 16.33
CA PRO A 143 -11.63 -18.50 15.46
C PRO A 143 -11.37 -19.96 15.87
N ASN A 144 -11.17 -20.84 14.89
CA ASN A 144 -10.91 -22.27 15.10
C ASN A 144 -9.41 -22.63 15.13
N ALA A 145 -8.54 -21.68 14.80
CA ALA A 145 -7.08 -21.80 14.91
C ALA A 145 -6.46 -20.41 15.07
N SER A 146 -5.36 -20.33 15.81
CA SER A 146 -4.52 -19.14 15.89
C SER A 146 -3.54 -19.07 14.71
N LEU A 147 -3.00 -17.87 14.46
CA LEU A 147 -1.95 -17.70 13.45
C LEU A 147 -0.76 -18.61 13.74
N VAL A 148 -0.31 -18.70 15.00
CA VAL A 148 0.82 -19.55 15.41
C VAL A 148 0.59 -21.02 15.05
N GLU A 149 -0.62 -21.53 15.25
CA GLU A 149 -0.97 -22.91 14.91
C GLU A 149 -0.94 -23.14 13.39
N LEU A 150 -1.38 -22.15 12.60
CA LEU A 150 -1.27 -22.18 11.14
C LEU A 150 0.18 -22.07 10.65
N LEU A 151 1.06 -21.35 11.36
CA LEU A 151 2.47 -21.16 11.00
C LEU A 151 3.33 -22.39 11.31
N THR A 152 3.11 -23.01 12.46
CA THR A 152 3.98 -24.06 13.02
C THR A 152 3.47 -25.49 12.76
N GLY A 153 2.24 -25.63 12.26
CA GLY A 153 1.58 -26.92 12.11
C GLY A 153 1.32 -27.66 13.42
N SER A 154 1.55 -27.01 14.57
CA SER A 154 1.40 -27.57 15.91
C SER A 154 0.27 -26.86 16.65
N SER A 155 -0.74 -27.61 17.09
CA SER A 155 -1.81 -27.04 17.92
C SER A 155 -1.31 -26.88 19.35
N PHE A 156 -1.21 -25.64 19.83
CA PHE A 156 -0.91 -25.37 21.22
C PHE A 156 -2.24 -25.35 21.99
N VAL A 157 -2.53 -26.44 22.70
CA VAL A 157 -3.59 -26.44 23.70
C VAL A 157 -3.15 -25.50 24.82
N VAL A 158 -3.72 -24.29 24.86
CA VAL A 158 -3.59 -23.41 26.01
C VAL A 158 -4.32 -24.09 27.17
N ALA A 159 -3.55 -24.67 28.10
CA ALA A 159 -4.07 -25.13 29.37
C ALA A 159 -4.67 -23.92 30.10
N ARG A 160 -5.94 -24.05 30.50
CA ARG A 160 -6.65 -23.06 31.31
C ARG A 160 -6.09 -22.98 32.72
#